data_AF-A0A847Y4R0-F1
#
_entry.id   AF-A0A847Y4R0-F1
#
_cell.length_a   1.000
_cell.length_b   1.000
_cell.length_c   1.000
_cell.angle_alpha   90.00
_cell.angle_beta   90.00
_cell.angle_gamma   90.00
#
_symmetry.space_group_name_H-M   'P 1'
#
loop_
_entity.id
_entity.type
_entity.pdbx_description
1 polymer ?
#
loop_
_entity_poly.entity_id
_entity_poly.type
_entity_poly.pdbx_seq_one_letter_code
_entity_poly.pdbx_strand_id
1 'polypeptide(L)'
;MDNSNQTPNPELKPETSGKTAMGMVELGSIIKRYLADIDKLKEQMKEYKAMYDDAFTNDATYQQNNEKVKELTKAKNAVKQTIVKQPAVETTIVKIKDLKGQIKDAQEALSGYLQEYYRVSGTNMLEDDQGEILQIVPVFKIVRKPK
;
A
#
# COMPACT_ATOMS: atom_id res chain seq x y z
N MET A 1 -16.22 52.59 -36.10
CA MET A 1 -16.75 52.76 -34.74
C MET A 1 -17.57 51.52 -34.47
N ASP A 2 -16.95 50.55 -33.80
CA ASP A 2 -17.19 50.28 -32.36
C ASP A 2 -18.67 49.89 -32.15
N ASN A 3 -19.04 48.73 -31.61
CA ASN A 3 -18.39 47.99 -30.55
C ASN A 3 -19.13 46.64 -30.37
N SER A 4 -18.35 45.59 -30.12
CA SER A 4 -18.62 44.33 -29.41
C SER A 4 -20.04 43.70 -29.33
N ASN A 5 -20.06 42.51 -29.93
CA ASN A 5 -20.59 41.25 -29.39
C ASN A 5 -20.63 41.16 -27.84
N GLN A 6 -21.81 40.94 -27.26
CA GLN A 6 -21.95 40.31 -25.94
C GLN A 6 -23.31 39.64 -25.77
N THR A 7 -23.35 38.35 -26.07
CA THR A 7 -24.34 37.39 -25.54
C THR A 7 -24.34 37.46 -24.00
N PRO A 8 -25.48 37.69 -23.34
CA PRO A 8 -25.60 37.46 -21.92
C PRO A 8 -25.65 35.95 -21.69
N ASN A 9 -24.53 35.42 -21.21
CA ASN A 9 -24.40 34.11 -20.58
C ASN A 9 -25.38 34.02 -19.39
N PRO A 10 -26.42 33.16 -19.40
CA PRO A 10 -27.18 32.93 -18.20
C PRO A 10 -26.34 32.09 -17.23
N GLU A 11 -26.04 32.70 -16.09
CA GLU A 11 -25.36 32.16 -14.93
C GLU A 11 -25.66 30.67 -14.70
N LEU A 12 -24.63 29.83 -14.72
CA LEU A 12 -24.65 28.52 -14.10
C LEU A 12 -24.71 28.73 -12.57
N LYS A 13 -25.93 28.88 -12.06
CA LYS A 13 -26.25 28.56 -10.66
C LYS A 13 -25.78 27.12 -10.41
N PRO A 14 -25.21 26.80 -9.23
CA PRO A 14 -24.98 25.41 -8.87
C PRO A 14 -26.34 24.75 -8.59
N GLU A 15 -26.98 24.28 -9.67
CA GLU A 15 -28.05 23.30 -9.64
C GLU A 15 -27.54 22.10 -8.83
N THR A 16 -28.12 21.94 -7.65
CA THR A 16 -27.77 20.94 -6.67
C THR A 16 -28.32 19.60 -7.14
N SER A 17 -27.66 18.99 -8.12
CA SER A 17 -28.04 17.70 -8.66
C SER A 17 -27.57 16.56 -7.73
N GLY A 18 -28.43 16.19 -6.78
CA GLY A 18 -28.79 14.79 -6.53
C GLY A 18 -27.68 13.77 -6.24
N LYS A 19 -26.77 14.06 -5.30
CA LYS A 19 -26.15 13.06 -4.41
C LYS A 19 -26.00 13.74 -3.06
N THR A 20 -26.65 13.23 -2.02
CA THR A 20 -26.54 13.76 -0.66
C THR A 20 -25.06 13.81 -0.28
N ALA A 21 -24.48 15.02 -0.25
CA ALA A 21 -23.14 15.22 0.27
C ALA A 21 -23.21 14.92 1.78
N MET A 22 -22.77 13.72 2.15
CA MET A 22 -22.79 13.25 3.52
C MET A 22 -22.03 14.24 4.42
N GLY A 23 -22.68 14.74 5.47
CA GLY A 23 -22.10 15.79 6.31
C GLY A 23 -20.86 15.29 7.07
N MET A 24 -19.97 16.21 7.47
CA MET A 24 -18.73 15.87 8.19
C MET A 24 -18.97 15.02 9.45
N VAL A 25 -20.04 15.29 10.18
CA VAL A 25 -20.43 14.55 11.40
C VAL A 25 -20.88 13.13 11.07
N GLU A 26 -21.63 12.95 9.98
CA GLU A 26 -22.12 11.67 9.51
C GLU A 26 -20.96 10.80 9.00
N LEU A 27 -20.09 11.36 8.15
CA LEU A 27 -18.86 10.71 7.69
C LEU A 27 -17.95 10.32 8.86
N GLY A 28 -17.74 11.23 9.82
CA GLY A 28 -16.95 10.95 11.01
C GLY A 28 -17.52 9.80 11.84
N SER A 29 -18.85 9.69 11.92
CA SER A 29 -19.52 8.60 12.65
C SER A 29 -19.38 7.26 11.91
N ILE A 30 -19.50 7.27 10.58
CA ILE A 30 -19.29 6.09 9.73
C ILE A 30 -17.84 5.60 9.82
N ILE A 31 -16.86 6.51 9.71
CA ILE A 31 -15.43 6.18 9.84
C ILE A 31 -15.15 5.53 11.21
N LYS A 32 -15.67 6.11 12.29
CA LYS A 32 -15.51 5.53 13.65
C LYS A 32 -16.13 4.13 13.75
N ARG A 33 -17.32 3.92 13.17
CA ARG A 33 -17.96 2.59 13.14
C ARG A 33 -17.09 1.58 12.39
N TYR A 34 -16.63 1.90 11.18
CA TYR A 34 -15.75 1.00 10.42
C TYR A 34 -14.43 0.73 11.14
N LEU A 35 -13.85 1.71 11.85
CA LEU A 35 -12.66 1.47 12.67
C LEU A 35 -12.94 0.47 13.79
N ALA A 36 -14.08 0.60 14.49
CA ALA A 36 -14.49 -0.34 15.54
C ALA A 36 -14.77 -1.74 14.97
N ASP A 37 -15.44 -1.82 13.81
CA ASP A 37 -15.71 -3.07 13.12
C ASP A 37 -14.39 -3.76 12.69
N ILE A 38 -13.45 -3.00 12.13
CA ILE A 38 -12.12 -3.51 11.76
C ILE A 38 -11.37 -4.03 13.00
N ASP A 39 -11.41 -3.34 14.12
CA ASP A 39 -10.76 -3.78 15.35
C ASP A 39 -11.39 -5.08 15.86
N LYS A 40 -12.72 -5.17 15.89
CA LYS A 40 -13.44 -6.39 16.27
C LYS A 40 -13.12 -7.56 15.34
N LEU A 41 -13.13 -7.34 14.03
CA LEU A 41 -12.78 -8.37 13.04
C LEU A 41 -11.33 -8.85 13.21
N LYS A 42 -10.40 -7.95 13.54
CA LYS A 42 -9.01 -8.32 13.84
C LYS A 42 -8.90 -9.16 15.11
N GLU A 43 -9.67 -8.87 16.15
CA GLU A 43 -9.71 -9.67 17.37
C GLU A 43 -10.26 -11.07 17.11
N GLN A 44 -11.41 -11.18 16.43
CA GLN A 44 -11.99 -12.46 16.04
C GLN A 44 -11.03 -13.28 15.16
N MET A 45 -10.38 -12.64 14.19
CA MET A 45 -9.38 -13.30 13.35
C MET A 45 -8.21 -13.85 14.17
N LYS A 46 -7.74 -13.13 15.20
CA LYS A 46 -6.67 -13.62 16.09
C LYS A 46 -7.11 -14.86 16.85
N GLU A 47 -8.33 -14.89 17.36
CA GLU A 47 -8.89 -16.05 18.06
C GLU A 47 -8.96 -17.27 17.16
N TYR A 48 -9.58 -17.15 15.98
CA TYR A 48 -9.64 -18.25 15.01
C TYR A 48 -8.25 -18.68 14.53
N LYS A 49 -7.31 -17.75 14.40
CA LYS A 49 -5.92 -18.08 14.04
C LYS A 49 -5.23 -18.88 15.14
N ALA A 50 -5.44 -18.52 16.41
CA ALA A 50 -4.90 -19.27 17.54
C ALA A 50 -5.48 -20.70 17.58
N MET A 51 -6.81 -20.84 17.45
CA MET A 51 -7.45 -22.16 17.38
C MET A 51 -6.94 -23.01 16.20
N TYR A 52 -6.77 -22.37 15.03
CA TYR A 52 -6.20 -23.02 13.86
C TYR A 52 -4.78 -23.50 14.13
N ASP A 53 -3.92 -22.65 14.71
CA ASP A 53 -2.53 -23.00 15.03
C ASP A 53 -2.45 -24.12 16.08
N ASP A 54 -3.32 -24.08 17.10
CA ASP A 54 -3.41 -25.07 18.16
C ASP A 54 -3.77 -26.47 17.64
N ALA A 55 -4.54 -26.56 16.56
CA ALA A 55 -4.85 -27.84 15.92
C ALA A 55 -3.58 -28.55 15.40
N PHE A 56 -2.58 -27.79 14.94
CA PHE A 56 -1.32 -28.37 14.47
C PHE A 56 -0.36 -28.64 15.64
N THR A 57 -0.31 -27.77 16.64
CA THR A 57 0.62 -27.95 17.76
C THR A 57 0.28 -29.18 18.61
N ASN A 58 -0.99 -29.58 18.66
CA ASN A 58 -1.44 -30.77 19.39
C ASN A 58 -1.36 -32.07 18.57
N ASP A 59 -1.12 -32.00 17.25
CA ASP A 59 -1.00 -33.19 16.41
C ASP A 59 0.42 -33.78 16.47
N ALA A 60 0.52 -35.05 16.91
CA ALA A 60 1.80 -35.71 17.11
C ALA A 60 2.58 -35.93 15.78
N THR A 61 1.86 -36.21 14.68
CA THR A 61 2.47 -36.43 13.36
C THR A 61 3.04 -35.13 12.82
N TYR A 62 2.31 -34.03 12.99
CA TYR A 62 2.75 -32.70 12.64
C TYR A 62 4.00 -32.32 13.42
N GLN A 63 4.03 -32.53 14.74
CA GLN A 63 5.20 -32.19 15.56
C GLN A 63 6.45 -32.97 15.15
N GLN A 64 6.34 -34.28 14.93
CA GLN A 64 7.46 -35.10 14.46
C GLN A 64 8.01 -34.63 13.10
N ASN A 65 7.13 -34.28 12.17
CA ASN A 65 7.56 -33.76 10.86
C ASN A 65 8.14 -32.34 10.98
N ASN A 66 7.59 -31.51 11.85
CA ASN A 66 8.10 -30.17 12.13
C ASN A 66 9.53 -30.22 12.71
N GLU A 67 9.83 -31.17 13.59
CA GLU A 67 11.18 -31.40 14.10
C GLU A 67 12.16 -31.80 12.98
N LYS A 68 11.78 -32.74 12.11
CA LYS A 68 12.60 -33.11 10.94
C LYS A 68 12.86 -31.91 10.03
N VAL A 69 11.84 -31.09 9.76
CA VAL A 69 11.96 -29.86 8.97
C VAL A 69 12.88 -28.84 9.65
N LYS A 70 12.81 -28.70 10.99
CA LYS A 70 13.71 -27.82 11.74
C LYS A 70 15.17 -28.25 11.57
N GLU A 71 15.47 -29.54 11.71
CA GLU A 71 16.83 -30.05 11.52
C GLU A 71 17.34 -29.87 10.09
N LEU A 72 16.52 -30.20 9.09
CA LEU A 72 16.84 -29.94 7.68
C LEU A 72 17.02 -28.45 7.39
N THR A 73 16.23 -27.59 8.01
CA THR A 73 16.34 -26.14 7.87
C THR A 73 17.63 -25.61 8.47
N LYS A 74 18.06 -26.12 9.64
CA LYS A 74 19.37 -25.79 10.23
C LYS A 74 20.49 -26.16 9.28
N ALA A 75 20.49 -27.39 8.75
CA ALA A 75 21.50 -27.86 7.79
C ALA A 75 21.51 -26.99 6.51
N LYS A 76 20.34 -26.72 5.93
CA LYS A 76 20.19 -25.83 4.77
C LYS A 76 20.73 -24.42 5.06
N ASN A 77 20.43 -23.86 6.23
CA ASN A 77 20.87 -22.53 6.61
C ASN A 77 22.39 -22.48 6.84
N ALA A 78 22.99 -23.52 7.41
CA ALA A 78 24.44 -23.62 7.54
C ALA A 78 25.13 -23.60 6.15
N VAL A 79 24.64 -24.39 5.20
CA VAL A 79 25.14 -24.38 3.81
C VAL A 79 24.94 -22.99 3.18
N LYS A 80 23.77 -22.38 3.35
CA LYS A 80 23.49 -21.03 2.83
C LYS A 80 24.45 -19.99 3.39
N GLN A 81 24.77 -20.05 4.69
CA GLN A 81 25.74 -19.14 5.30
C GLN A 81 27.13 -19.29 4.69
N THR A 82 27.55 -20.52 4.38
CA THR A 82 28.80 -20.78 3.68
C THR A 82 28.79 -20.20 2.27
N ILE A 83 27.69 -20.37 1.52
CA ILE A 83 27.55 -19.80 0.17
C ILE A 83 27.58 -18.27 0.21
N VAL A 84 26.88 -17.64 1.15
CA VAL A 84 26.81 -16.18 1.27
C VAL A 84 28.17 -15.55 1.58
N LYS A 85 29.05 -16.27 2.30
CA LYS A 85 30.42 -15.84 2.59
C LYS A 85 31.37 -15.96 1.39
N GLN A 86 30.94 -16.56 0.28
CA GLN A 86 31.75 -16.59 -0.93
C GLN A 86 31.88 -15.16 -1.49
N PRO A 87 33.09 -14.66 -1.81
CA PRO A 87 33.31 -13.27 -2.19
C PRO A 87 32.42 -12.77 -3.35
N ALA A 88 32.17 -13.63 -4.35
CA ALA A 88 31.29 -13.30 -5.49
C ALA A 88 29.83 -13.10 -5.07
N VAL A 89 29.35 -13.91 -4.12
CA VAL A 89 27.98 -13.83 -3.59
C VAL A 89 27.82 -12.61 -2.68
N GLU A 90 28.80 -12.35 -1.81
CA GLU A 90 28.82 -11.16 -0.96
C GLU A 90 28.79 -9.87 -1.78
N THR A 91 29.63 -9.78 -2.81
CA THR A 91 29.63 -8.65 -3.76
C THR A 91 28.26 -8.47 -4.41
N THR A 92 27.62 -9.58 -4.80
CA THR A 92 26.28 -9.56 -5.40
C THR A 92 25.23 -9.06 -4.41
N ILE A 93 25.29 -9.48 -3.15
CA ILE A 93 24.37 -9.02 -2.09
C ILE A 93 24.52 -7.52 -1.84
N VAL A 94 25.75 -7.00 -1.83
CA VAL A 94 26.00 -5.56 -1.69
C VAL A 94 25.36 -4.80 -2.85
N LYS A 95 25.57 -5.23 -4.10
CA LYS A 95 24.94 -4.61 -5.27
C LYS A 95 23.41 -4.66 -5.21
N ILE A 96 22.83 -5.79 -4.77
CA ILE A 96 21.37 -5.90 -4.60
C ILE A 96 20.86 -4.91 -3.56
N LYS A 97 21.57 -4.72 -2.44
CA LYS A 97 21.17 -3.77 -1.39
C LYS A 97 21.26 -2.32 -1.89
N ASP A 98 22.33 -2.00 -2.62
CA ASP A 98 22.52 -0.69 -3.23
C ASP A 98 21.42 -0.36 -4.24
N LEU A 99 21.13 -1.27 -5.18
CA LEU A 99 20.03 -1.12 -6.15
C LEU A 99 18.67 -0.97 -5.47
N LYS A 100 18.42 -1.69 -4.37
CA LYS A 100 17.19 -1.52 -3.58
C LYS A 100 17.08 -0.13 -2.95
N GLY A 101 18.20 0.43 -2.48
CA GLY A 101 18.28 1.81 -2.00
C GLY A 101 17.93 2.79 -3.11
N GLN A 102 18.61 2.68 -4.26
CA GLN A 102 18.36 3.54 -5.42
C GLN A 102 16.92 3.48 -5.93
N ILE A 103 16.33 2.28 -6.00
CA ILE A 103 14.91 2.12 -6.38
C ILE A 103 14.00 2.84 -5.40
N LYS A 104 14.26 2.71 -4.09
CA LYS A 104 13.45 3.37 -3.06
C LYS A 104 13.54 4.89 -3.17
N ASP A 105 14.75 5.44 -3.30
CA ASP A 105 14.97 6.88 -3.43
C ASP A 105 14.31 7.43 -4.71
N ALA A 106 14.41 6.69 -5.82
CA ALA A 106 13.74 7.04 -7.07
C ALA A 106 12.21 7.02 -6.94
N GLN A 107 11.65 6.04 -6.23
CA GLN A 107 10.20 5.96 -5.96
C GLN A 107 9.71 7.11 -5.06
N GLU A 108 10.48 7.49 -4.04
CA GLU A 108 10.15 8.62 -3.18
C GLU A 108 10.19 9.94 -3.97
N ALA A 109 11.22 10.16 -4.78
CA ALA A 109 11.30 11.31 -5.67
C ALA A 109 10.14 11.34 -6.68
N LEU A 110 9.85 10.20 -7.33
CA LEU A 110 8.73 10.06 -8.26
C LEU A 110 7.40 10.40 -7.58
N SER A 111 7.15 9.91 -6.37
CA SER A 111 5.93 10.23 -5.63
C SER A 111 5.78 11.74 -5.40
N GLY A 112 6.87 12.44 -5.09
CA GLY A 112 6.89 13.90 -4.97
C GLY A 112 6.55 14.60 -6.29
N TYR A 113 7.16 14.16 -7.40
CA TYR A 113 6.88 14.69 -8.73
C TYR A 113 5.46 14.42 -9.20
N LEU A 114 4.90 13.24 -8.93
CA LEU A 114 3.52 12.90 -9.28
C LEU A 114 2.50 13.74 -8.50
N GLN A 115 2.78 14.03 -7.22
CA GLN A 115 1.96 14.92 -6.43
C GLN A 115 1.97 16.35 -6.99
N GLU A 116 3.15 16.84 -7.39
CA GLU A 116 3.29 18.16 -8.00
C GLU A 116 2.65 18.24 -9.39
N TYR A 117 2.82 17.19 -10.21
CA TYR A 117 2.17 17.06 -11.51
C TYR A 117 0.65 17.13 -11.38
N TYR A 118 0.06 16.38 -10.44
CA TYR A 118 -1.37 16.45 -10.17
C TYR A 118 -1.80 17.86 -9.72
N ARG A 119 -0.99 18.52 -8.88
CA ARG A 119 -1.26 19.89 -8.40
C ARG A 119 -1.29 20.92 -9.53
N VAL A 120 -0.37 20.81 -10.49
CA VAL A 120 -0.22 21.79 -11.59
C VAL A 120 -1.14 21.49 -12.77
N SER A 121 -1.23 20.23 -13.18
CA SER A 121 -2.01 19.82 -14.36
C SER A 121 -3.50 19.62 -14.08
N GLY A 122 -3.85 19.34 -12.83
CA GLY A 122 -5.23 18.98 -12.43
C GLY A 122 -5.68 17.59 -12.93
N THR A 123 -4.81 16.83 -13.62
CA THR A 123 -5.10 15.47 -14.09
C THR A 123 -4.26 14.45 -13.34
N ASN A 124 -4.83 13.26 -13.18
CA ASN A 124 -4.15 12.09 -12.63
C ASN A 124 -3.75 11.08 -13.73
N MET A 125 -3.73 11.48 -14.99
CA MET A 125 -3.31 10.65 -16.11
C MET A 125 -1.98 11.17 -16.68
N LEU A 126 -1.10 10.26 -17.05
CA LEU A 126 0.20 10.55 -17.67
C LEU A 126 0.45 9.56 -18.81
N GLU A 127 0.99 10.02 -19.92
CA GLU A 127 1.45 9.16 -21.01
C GLU A 127 2.94 8.88 -20.83
N ASP A 128 3.36 7.62 -20.96
CA ASP A 128 4.77 7.26 -20.91
C ASP A 128 5.46 7.31 -22.29
N ASP A 129 6.77 7.04 -22.31
CA ASP A 129 7.57 7.08 -23.55
C ASP A 129 7.16 6.01 -24.57
N GLN A 130 6.34 5.04 -24.16
CA GLN A 130 5.81 3.96 -24.99
C GLN A 130 4.40 4.28 -25.50
N GLY A 131 3.82 5.42 -25.09
CA GLY A 131 2.46 5.84 -25.44
C GLY A 131 1.38 5.17 -24.59
N GLU A 132 1.73 4.51 -23.48
CA GLU A 132 0.77 3.96 -22.54
C GLU A 132 0.26 5.03 -21.57
N ILE A 133 -1.06 5.04 -21.34
CA ILE A 133 -1.66 5.95 -20.37
C ILE A 133 -1.65 5.31 -18.98
N LEU A 134 -0.89 5.93 -18.08
CA LEU A 134 -0.75 5.59 -16.68
C LEU A 134 -1.65 6.46 -15.81
N GLN A 135 -2.19 5.88 -14.74
CA GLN A 135 -3.01 6.59 -13.76
C GLN A 135 -2.26 6.77 -12.43
N ILE A 136 -2.24 8.00 -11.92
CA ILE A 136 -1.80 8.35 -10.58
C ILE A 136 -2.91 7.94 -9.58
N VAL A 137 -2.57 7.06 -8.64
CA VAL A 137 -3.50 6.53 -7.62
C VAL A 137 -3.08 7.00 -6.21
N PRO A 138 -3.76 8.00 -5.62
CA PRO A 138 -3.54 8.39 -4.23
C PRO A 138 -4.06 7.33 -3.26
N VAL A 139 -3.22 6.86 -2.33
CA VAL A 139 -3.62 5.92 -1.28
C VAL A 139 -3.85 6.66 0.03
N PHE A 140 -5.11 6.82 0.42
CA PHE A 140 -5.48 7.34 1.73
C PHE A 140 -5.49 6.21 2.77
N LYS A 141 -4.75 6.38 3.88
CA LYS A 141 -4.72 5.43 4.99
C LYS A 141 -4.79 6.13 6.34
N ILE A 142 -5.49 5.53 7.30
CA ILE A 142 -5.50 5.98 8.70
C ILE A 142 -4.33 5.31 9.43
N VAL A 143 -3.48 6.12 10.06
CA VAL A 143 -2.38 5.65 10.92
C VAL A 143 -2.63 6.08 12.37
N ARG A 144 -2.48 5.14 13.31
CA ARG A 144 -2.48 5.48 14.75
C ARG A 144 -1.14 6.12 15.09
N LYS A 145 -1.16 7.29 15.72
CA LYS A 145 0.06 7.89 16.28
C LYS A 145 0.40 7.17 17.60
N PRO A 146 1.66 6.83 17.87
CA PRO A 146 2.06 6.39 19.20
C PRO A 146 1.77 7.51 20.22
N LYS A 147 1.37 7.12 21.44
CA LYS A 147 1.25 8.06 22.57
C LYS A 147 2.61 8.58 22.99
#